data_AF-A0A015NEY9-F1
#
_entry.id   AF-A0A015NEY9-F1
#
_cell.length_a   1.000
_cell.length_b   1.000
_cell.length_c   1.000
_cell.angle_alpha   90.00
_cell.angle_beta   90.00
_cell.angle_gamma   90.00
#
_symmetry.space_group_name_H-M   'P 1'
#
loop_
_entity.id
_entity.type
_entity.pdbx_description
1 polymer ?
#
loop_
_entity_poly.entity_id
_entity_poly.type
_entity_poly.pdbx_seq_one_letter_code
_entity_poly.pdbx_strand_id
1 'polypeptide(L)'
;MKNLKLFEFWTKSDNAQKDSTTLQILYESGFLQQNPCYQENQSLTFWQAFRNALENTNRGPNGQRRILSIIATKFTYQELISKLGVAANTVSRVRQYARINGLGAPQVQKPIIIKDKLEREKKENLEQFFSDKANVIMSSYKTDTITQEPVHYLKNTK
;
A
#
# COMPACT_ATOMS: atom_id res chain seq x y z
N MET A 1 -18.85 10.68 -27.37
CA MET A 1 -20.04 9.80 -27.43
C MET A 1 -19.54 8.36 -27.41
N LYS A 2 -19.97 7.54 -26.44
CA LYS A 2 -19.61 6.11 -26.39
C LYS A 2 -20.37 5.39 -27.51
N ASN A 3 -19.64 4.62 -28.30
CA ASN A 3 -20.19 3.75 -29.34
C ASN A 3 -21.03 2.65 -28.65
N LEU A 4 -22.34 2.85 -28.57
CA LEU A 4 -23.28 1.80 -28.21
C LEU A 4 -23.24 0.79 -29.35
N LYS A 5 -22.62 -0.38 -29.15
CA LYS A 5 -22.83 -1.51 -30.04
C LYS A 5 -24.33 -1.78 -30.03
N LEU A 6 -24.99 -1.50 -31.14
CA LEU A 6 -26.40 -1.80 -31.35
C LEU A 6 -26.53 -3.32 -31.24
N PHE A 7 -27.26 -3.80 -30.23
CA PHE A 7 -27.54 -5.22 -30.10
C PHE A 7 -28.48 -5.62 -31.26
N GLU A 8 -28.06 -6.56 -32.09
CA GLU A 8 -28.89 -7.13 -33.15
C GLU A 8 -29.59 -8.39 -32.64
N PHE A 9 -30.91 -8.46 -32.81
CA PHE A 9 -31.72 -9.62 -32.47
C PHE A 9 -32.14 -10.34 -33.74
N TRP A 10 -31.93 -11.66 -33.79
CA TRP A 10 -32.33 -12.50 -34.91
C TRP A 10 -33.61 -13.24 -34.56
N THR A 11 -34.56 -13.22 -35.47
CA THR A 11 -35.88 -13.83 -35.32
C THR A 11 -36.24 -14.60 -36.59
N LYS A 12 -37.01 -15.67 -36.43
CA LYS A 12 -37.56 -16.49 -37.53
C LYS A 12 -38.98 -16.06 -37.94
N SER A 13 -39.50 -14.98 -37.36
CA SER A 13 -40.83 -14.45 -37.68
C SER A 13 -40.81 -13.73 -39.02
N ASP A 14 -41.79 -14.00 -39.86
CA ASP A 14 -41.96 -13.28 -41.14
C ASP A 14 -42.52 -11.86 -40.95
N ASN A 15 -42.89 -11.48 -39.72
CA ASN A 15 -43.52 -10.20 -39.40
C ASN A 15 -42.71 -9.41 -38.36
N ALA A 16 -41.83 -8.53 -38.86
CA ALA A 16 -40.98 -7.68 -38.04
C ALA A 16 -41.77 -6.75 -37.08
N GLN A 17 -42.98 -6.33 -37.45
CA GLN A 17 -43.82 -5.48 -36.61
C GLN A 17 -44.26 -6.21 -35.33
N LYS A 18 -44.69 -7.47 -35.47
CA LYS A 18 -45.11 -8.29 -34.34
C LYS A 18 -43.98 -8.46 -33.35
N ASP A 19 -42.79 -8.75 -33.86
CA ASP A 19 -41.60 -8.97 -33.03
C ASP A 19 -41.16 -7.69 -32.32
N SER A 20 -41.19 -6.55 -33.01
CA SER A 20 -40.93 -5.25 -32.37
C SER A 20 -41.93 -4.98 -31.24
N THR A 21 -43.20 -5.31 -31.44
CA THR A 21 -44.25 -5.12 -30.43
C THR A 21 -44.03 -6.06 -29.25
N THR A 22 -43.68 -7.33 -29.50
CA THR A 22 -43.36 -8.32 -28.46
C THR A 22 -42.13 -7.92 -27.65
N LEU A 23 -41.05 -7.45 -28.30
CA LEU A 23 -39.86 -6.96 -27.61
C LEU A 23 -40.18 -5.74 -26.76
N GLN A 24 -41.00 -4.82 -27.25
CA GLN A 24 -41.43 -3.66 -26.48
C GLN A 24 -42.25 -4.07 -25.26
N ILE A 25 -43.21 -4.99 -25.42
CA ILE A 25 -43.97 -5.55 -24.30
C ILE A 25 -43.05 -6.22 -23.28
N LEU A 26 -42.09 -7.03 -23.72
CA LEU A 26 -41.14 -7.72 -22.84
C LEU A 26 -40.19 -6.76 -22.11
N TYR A 27 -39.83 -5.64 -22.75
CA TYR A 27 -39.05 -4.58 -22.11
C TYR A 27 -39.89 -3.81 -21.07
N GLU A 28 -41.10 -3.40 -21.44
CA GLU A 28 -42.02 -2.68 -20.54
C GLU A 28 -42.47 -3.55 -19.36
N SER A 29 -42.62 -4.86 -19.57
CA SER A 29 -42.91 -5.84 -18.52
C SER A 29 -41.67 -6.30 -17.73
N GLY A 30 -40.48 -5.76 -18.02
CA GLY A 30 -39.26 -5.97 -17.24
C GLY A 30 -38.56 -7.32 -17.47
N PHE A 31 -38.95 -8.09 -18.49
CA PHE A 31 -38.30 -9.35 -18.86
C PHE A 31 -36.99 -9.13 -19.64
N LEU A 32 -36.87 -8.03 -20.38
CA LEU A 32 -35.65 -7.66 -21.10
C LEU A 32 -34.82 -6.67 -20.28
N GLN A 33 -34.19 -7.16 -19.21
CA GLN A 33 -33.22 -6.37 -18.46
C GLN A 33 -31.88 -6.36 -19.22
N GLN A 34 -31.33 -5.15 -19.46
CA GLN A 34 -30.00 -4.98 -20.08
C GLN A 34 -28.87 -5.62 -19.28
N ASN A 35 -29.12 -5.91 -18.00
CA ASN A 35 -28.25 -6.69 -17.14
C ASN A 35 -29.10 -7.82 -16.55
N PRO A 36 -28.73 -9.10 -16.73
CA PRO A 36 -29.36 -10.15 -15.96
C PRO A 36 -29.12 -9.81 -14.49
N CYS A 37 -30.19 -9.67 -13.71
CA CYS A 37 -30.16 -9.46 -12.25
C CYS A 37 -29.43 -10.59 -11.47
N TYR A 38 -28.80 -11.54 -12.16
CA TYR A 38 -28.01 -12.64 -11.62
C TYR A 38 -26.61 -12.25 -11.10
N GLN A 39 -26.32 -10.96 -10.94
CA GLN A 39 -25.33 -10.50 -9.97
C GLN A 39 -26.08 -9.98 -8.74
N GLU A 40 -26.77 -10.85 -8.01
CA GLU A 40 -27.19 -10.53 -6.65
C GLU A 40 -25.94 -10.21 -5.82
N ASN A 41 -25.65 -8.91 -5.72
CA ASN A 41 -24.87 -8.23 -4.71
C ASN A 41 -23.54 -8.85 -4.26
N GLN A 42 -22.91 -9.78 -4.98
CA GLN A 42 -21.64 -10.39 -4.56
C GLN A 42 -20.55 -9.34 -4.29
N SER A 43 -20.52 -8.28 -5.10
CA SER A 43 -19.65 -7.12 -4.88
C SER A 43 -20.01 -6.36 -3.59
N LEU A 44 -21.29 -6.09 -3.36
CA LEU A 44 -21.77 -5.43 -2.15
C LEU A 44 -21.48 -6.28 -0.90
N THR A 45 -21.82 -7.56 -0.94
CA THR A 45 -21.55 -8.56 0.10
C THR A 45 -20.05 -8.66 0.38
N PHE A 46 -19.20 -8.67 -0.66
CA PHE A 46 -17.74 -8.62 -0.50
C PHE A 46 -17.31 -7.36 0.25
N TRP A 47 -17.73 -6.17 -0.19
CA TRP A 47 -17.33 -4.91 0.44
C TRP A 47 -17.84 -4.78 1.87
N GLN A 48 -19.06 -5.23 2.15
CA GLN A 48 -19.62 -5.28 3.50
C GLN A 48 -18.86 -6.27 4.39
N ALA A 49 -18.62 -7.49 3.92
CA ALA A 49 -17.85 -8.49 4.66
C ALA A 49 -16.41 -8.00 4.95
N PHE A 50 -15.77 -7.35 3.97
CA PHE A 50 -14.43 -6.80 4.15
C PHE A 50 -14.41 -5.64 5.14
N ARG A 51 -15.41 -4.75 5.11
CA ARG A 51 -15.55 -3.66 6.08
C ARG A 51 -15.76 -4.21 7.49
N ASN A 52 -16.63 -5.20 7.65
CA ASN A 52 -16.83 -5.89 8.92
C ASN A 52 -15.53 -6.55 9.41
N ALA A 53 -14.75 -7.16 8.53
CA ALA A 53 -13.46 -7.75 8.88
C ALA A 53 -12.46 -6.69 9.37
N LEU A 54 -12.47 -5.47 8.79
CA LEU A 54 -11.63 -4.37 9.24
C LEU A 54 -12.06 -3.86 10.64
N GLU A 55 -13.35 -3.67 10.86
CA GLU A 55 -13.88 -3.14 12.12
C GLU A 55 -13.72 -4.12 13.29
N ASN A 56 -13.95 -5.42 13.05
CA ASN A 56 -13.89 -6.46 14.07
C ASN A 56 -12.49 -7.05 14.32
N THR A 57 -11.43 -6.40 13.85
CA THR A 57 -10.07 -6.93 14.10
C THR A 57 -9.60 -6.68 15.54
N ASN A 58 -9.46 -7.77 16.31
CA ASN A 58 -8.88 -7.78 17.67
C ASN A 58 -7.41 -7.31 17.73
N ARG A 59 -6.80 -6.98 16.58
CA ARG A 59 -5.37 -6.64 16.43
C ARG A 59 -5.11 -5.13 16.34
N GLY A 60 -6.11 -4.32 16.64
CA GLY A 60 -6.02 -2.86 16.65
C GLY A 60 -5.57 -2.27 15.31
N PRO A 61 -5.01 -1.05 15.31
CA PRO A 61 -4.63 -0.35 14.07
C PRO A 61 -3.66 -1.13 13.17
N ASN A 62 -2.82 -1.99 13.74
CA ASN A 62 -1.88 -2.81 12.98
C ASN A 62 -2.57 -3.98 12.27
N GLY A 63 -3.58 -4.58 12.91
CA GLY A 63 -4.45 -5.57 12.29
C GLY A 63 -5.20 -5.03 11.08
N GLN A 64 -5.80 -3.85 11.24
CA GLN A 64 -6.52 -3.17 10.17
C GLN A 64 -5.62 -2.87 8.97
N ARG A 65 -4.42 -2.33 9.22
CA ARG A 65 -3.44 -2.07 8.14
C ARG A 65 -3.04 -3.35 7.43
N ARG A 66 -2.82 -4.43 8.17
CA ARG A 66 -2.48 -5.73 7.60
C ARG A 66 -3.59 -6.26 6.68
N ILE A 67 -4.84 -6.27 7.12
CA ILE A 67 -5.96 -6.74 6.28
C ILE A 67 -6.15 -5.83 5.07
N LEU A 68 -6.22 -4.51 5.27
CA LEU A 68 -6.43 -3.56 4.18
C LEU A 68 -5.29 -3.64 3.15
N SER A 69 -4.06 -3.95 3.58
CA SER A 69 -2.90 -4.06 2.69
C SER A 69 -3.05 -5.12 1.60
N ILE A 70 -3.85 -6.17 1.84
CA ILE A 70 -4.06 -7.28 0.89
C ILE A 70 -4.63 -6.75 -0.44
N ILE A 71 -5.58 -5.81 -0.36
CA ILE A 71 -6.29 -5.29 -1.53
C ILE A 71 -5.87 -3.86 -1.91
N ALA A 72 -5.12 -3.16 -1.06
CA ALA A 72 -4.82 -1.74 -1.22
C ALA A 72 -4.10 -1.39 -2.54
N THR A 73 -3.36 -2.35 -3.13
CA THR A 73 -2.65 -2.18 -4.41
C THR A 73 -3.47 -2.61 -5.61
N LYS A 74 -4.59 -3.33 -5.40
CA LYS A 74 -5.46 -3.85 -6.47
C LYS A 74 -6.59 -2.89 -6.85
N PHE A 75 -6.95 -1.98 -5.96
CA PHE A 75 -8.01 -0.98 -6.17
C PHE A 75 -7.44 0.44 -6.14
N THR A 76 -8.16 1.37 -6.79
CA THR A 76 -7.82 2.79 -6.78
C THR A 76 -8.08 3.43 -5.41
N TYR A 77 -7.49 4.60 -5.17
CA TYR A 77 -7.76 5.37 -3.95
C TYR A 77 -9.25 5.68 -3.80
N GLN A 78 -9.90 6.14 -4.87
CA GLN A 78 -11.31 6.53 -4.85
C GLN A 78 -12.23 5.35 -4.57
N GLU A 79 -11.95 4.17 -5.14
CA GLU A 79 -12.71 2.95 -4.84
C GLU A 79 -12.57 2.55 -3.36
N LEU A 80 -11.36 2.55 -2.82
CA LEU A 80 -11.14 2.19 -1.42
C LEU A 80 -11.84 3.18 -0.47
N ILE A 81 -11.74 4.48 -0.74
CA ILE A 81 -12.40 5.52 0.06
C ILE A 81 -13.92 5.38 -0.01
N SER A 82 -14.49 5.26 -1.22
CA SER A 82 -15.94 5.19 -1.41
C SER A 82 -16.56 3.88 -0.91
N LYS A 83 -15.87 2.74 -1.09
CA LYS A 83 -16.40 1.42 -0.71
C LYS A 83 -16.14 1.06 0.75
N LEU A 84 -15.07 1.55 1.37
CA LEU A 84 -14.71 1.19 2.75
C LEU A 84 -14.83 2.35 3.74
N GLY A 85 -15.09 3.59 3.29
CA GLY A 85 -15.18 4.76 4.16
C GLY A 85 -13.85 5.13 4.83
N VAL A 86 -12.72 4.67 4.28
CA VAL A 86 -11.39 4.93 4.83
C VAL A 86 -10.85 6.28 4.36
N ALA A 87 -10.16 7.00 5.23
CA ALA A 87 -9.51 8.26 4.87
C ALA A 87 -8.34 8.05 3.88
N ALA A 88 -8.09 9.03 3.02
CA ALA A 88 -7.06 8.95 1.98
C ALA A 88 -5.64 8.72 2.56
N ASN A 89 -5.34 9.35 3.71
CA ASN A 89 -4.08 9.16 4.42
C ASN A 89 -3.88 7.69 4.86
N THR A 90 -4.95 7.01 5.27
CA THR A 90 -4.93 5.59 5.65
C THR A 90 -4.54 4.72 4.46
N VAL A 91 -5.11 4.97 3.28
CA VAL A 91 -4.76 4.21 2.06
C VAL A 91 -3.28 4.36 1.72
N SER A 92 -2.72 5.58 1.81
CA SER A 92 -1.30 5.82 1.58
C SER A 92 -0.41 5.06 2.57
N ARG A 93 -0.75 5.10 3.86
CA ARG A 93 0.01 4.39 4.91
C ARG A 93 -0.07 2.87 4.75
N VAL A 94 -1.20 2.35 4.31
CA VAL A 94 -1.38 0.91 4.07
C VAL A 94 -0.59 0.45 2.85
N ARG A 95 -0.54 1.24 1.77
CA ARG A 95 0.32 0.94 0.62
C ARG A 95 1.80 0.97 0.99
N GLN A 96 2.22 1.93 1.81
CA GLN A 96 3.58 1.94 2.36
C GLN A 96 3.85 0.71 3.23
N TYR A 97 2.89 0.33 4.08
CA TYR A 97 2.98 -0.87 4.91
C TYR A 97 3.17 -2.13 4.05
N ALA A 98 2.39 -2.29 2.98
CA ALA A 98 2.50 -3.41 2.05
C ALA A 98 3.88 -3.47 1.39
N ARG A 99 4.48 -2.33 1.04
CA ARG A 99 5.82 -2.27 0.45
C ARG A 99 6.92 -2.68 1.43
N ILE A 100 6.79 -2.30 2.70
CA ILE A 100 7.81 -2.58 3.72
C ILE A 100 7.69 -4.01 4.25
N ASN A 101 6.47 -4.49 4.51
CA ASN A 101 6.25 -5.75 5.21
C ASN A 101 5.78 -6.89 4.30
N GLY A 102 5.21 -6.56 3.14
CA GLY A 102 4.47 -7.50 2.28
C GLY A 102 2.95 -7.40 2.47
N LEU A 103 2.21 -7.85 1.45
CA LEU A 103 0.74 -7.85 1.44
C LEU A 103 0.21 -8.83 2.49
N GLY A 104 -0.60 -8.35 3.44
CA GLY A 104 -1.18 -9.20 4.49
C GLY A 104 -0.14 -9.80 5.45
N ALA A 105 1.11 -9.38 5.38
CA ALA A 105 2.17 -9.87 6.24
C ALA A 105 2.10 -9.24 7.64
N PRO A 106 2.59 -9.93 8.68
CA PRO A 106 2.84 -9.30 9.98
C PRO A 106 3.82 -8.14 9.84
N GLN A 107 3.71 -7.15 10.74
CA GLN A 107 4.68 -6.07 10.76
C GLN A 107 6.05 -6.65 11.14
N VAL A 108 7.09 -6.27 10.39
CA VAL A 108 8.47 -6.61 10.74
C VAL A 108 8.75 -6.06 12.13
N GLN A 109 9.16 -6.95 13.04
CA GLN A 109 9.56 -6.55 14.37
C GLN A 109 10.92 -5.86 14.28
N LYS A 110 11.05 -4.71 14.94
CA LYS A 110 12.33 -4.03 15.02
C LYS A 110 13.32 -4.97 15.72
N PRO A 111 14.52 -5.17 15.18
CA PRO A 111 15.53 -5.96 15.89
C PRO A 111 15.81 -5.30 17.24
N ILE A 112 15.93 -6.12 18.28
CA ILE A 112 16.39 -5.68 19.59
C ILE A 112 17.88 -5.38 19.44
N ILE A 113 18.25 -4.11 19.57
CA ILE A 113 19.64 -3.69 19.51
C ILE A 113 20.16 -3.69 20.95
N ILE A 114 21.01 -4.66 21.27
CA ILE A 114 21.79 -4.67 22.51
C ILE A 114 23.06 -3.87 22.22
N LYS A 115 23.36 -2.88 23.07
CA LYS A 115 24.57 -2.08 22.98
C LYS A 115 25.42 -2.38 24.19
N ASP A 116 26.60 -2.92 23.96
CA ASP A 116 27.58 -3.08 25.02
C ASP A 116 28.34 -1.77 25.22
N LYS A 117 28.60 -1.44 26.48
CA LYS A 117 29.43 -0.29 26.82
C LYS A 117 30.88 -0.62 26.45
N LEU A 118 31.52 0.27 25.69
CA LEU A 118 32.94 0.15 25.43
C LEU A 118 33.71 0.21 26.75
N GLU A 119 34.56 -0.79 27.00
CA GLU A 119 35.44 -0.82 28.18
C GLU A 119 36.41 0.36 28.17
N ARG A 120 36.85 0.77 29.37
CA ARG A 120 37.75 1.92 29.54
C ARG A 120 39.04 1.74 28.75
N GLU A 121 39.66 0.57 28.85
CA GLU A 121 40.91 0.24 28.14
C GLU A 121 40.73 0.35 26.62
N LYS A 122 39.65 -0.21 26.06
CA LYS A 122 39.36 -0.08 24.62
C LYS A 122 39.14 1.37 24.21
N LYS A 123 38.54 2.19 25.07
CA LYS A 123 38.35 3.63 24.82
C LYS A 123 39.69 4.36 24.81
N GLU A 124 40.54 4.12 25.80
CA GLU A 124 41.89 4.70 25.91
C GLU A 124 42.76 4.30 24.70
N ASN A 125 42.69 3.04 24.28
CA ASN A 125 43.40 2.55 23.09
C ASN A 125 42.94 3.27 21.81
N LEU A 126 41.62 3.50 21.66
CA LEU A 126 41.09 4.26 20.52
C LEU A 126 41.55 5.72 20.56
N GLU A 127 41.49 6.37 21.73
CA GLU A 127 41.94 7.76 21.89
C GLU A 127 43.43 7.90 21.56
N GLN A 128 44.25 6.97 22.03
CA GLN A 128 45.68 6.92 21.72
C GLN A 128 45.91 6.70 20.22
N PHE A 129 45.17 5.78 19.60
CA PHE A 129 45.25 5.52 18.16
C PHE A 129 44.89 6.75 17.33
N PHE A 130 43.81 7.46 17.69
CA PHE A 130 43.36 8.64 16.95
C PHE A 130 44.23 9.89 17.19
N SER A 131 45.02 9.91 18.26
CA SER A 131 45.96 11.00 18.56
C SER A 131 47.31 10.83 17.85
N ASP A 132 47.60 9.63 17.33
CA ASP A 132 48.87 9.33 16.69
C ASP A 132 48.92 9.85 15.25
N LYS A 133 49.86 10.77 14.99
CA LYS A 133 50.13 11.37 13.67
C LYS A 133 50.65 10.35 12.64
N ALA A 134 51.10 9.19 13.08
CA ALA A 134 51.42 8.08 12.18
C ALA A 134 50.16 7.47 11.56
N ASN A 135 49.05 7.44 12.29
CA ASN A 135 47.79 6.81 11.89
C ASN A 135 46.77 7.82 11.33
N VAL A 136 46.88 9.08 11.72
CA VAL A 136 45.87 10.11 11.44
C VAL A 136 46.51 11.41 10.95
N ILE A 137 45.84 12.07 10.00
CA ILE A 137 46.22 13.39 9.48
C ILE A 137 45.11 14.39 9.78
N MET A 138 45.48 15.57 10.30
CA MET A 138 44.55 16.68 10.50
C MET A 138 44.23 17.39 9.20
N SER A 139 42.97 17.71 8.99
CA SER A 139 42.52 18.58 7.91
C SER A 139 43.04 20.01 8.10
N SER A 140 43.62 20.60 7.06
CA SER A 140 44.04 22.00 7.06
C SER A 140 42.90 22.97 6.73
N TYR A 141 41.79 22.49 6.17
CA TYR A 141 40.70 23.32 5.64
C TYR A 141 39.32 22.95 6.15
N LYS A 142 39.21 21.93 7.01
CA LYS A 142 37.92 21.45 7.56
C LYS A 142 38.01 21.30 9.06
N THR A 143 37.15 22.01 9.76
CA THR A 143 36.97 21.94 11.20
C THR A 143 35.59 21.39 11.55
N ASP A 144 35.45 20.81 12.74
CA ASP A 144 34.16 20.44 13.29
C ASP A 144 33.34 21.71 13.59
N THR A 145 32.07 21.72 13.19
CA THR A 145 31.22 22.92 13.31
C THR A 145 30.88 23.29 14.75
N ILE A 146 31.00 22.34 15.69
CA ILE A 146 30.66 22.51 17.10
C ILE A 146 31.93 22.82 17.90
N THR A 147 32.98 22.01 17.76
CA THR A 147 34.21 22.18 18.56
C THR A 147 35.20 23.17 17.94
N GLN A 148 35.02 23.52 16.66
CA GLN A 148 35.97 24.31 15.86
C GLN A 148 37.37 23.68 15.71
N GLU A 149 37.55 22.43 16.12
CA GLU A 149 38.82 21.71 16.00
C GLU A 149 38.99 21.09 14.60
N PRO A 150 40.23 20.90 14.12
CA PRO A 150 40.48 20.23 12.85
C PRO A 150 39.88 18.82 12.78
N VAL A 151 39.21 18.50 11.67
CA VAL A 151 38.73 17.14 11.42
C VAL A 151 39.92 16.22 11.14
N HIS A 152 39.93 15.05 11.77
CA HIS A 152 40.98 14.04 11.65
C HIS A 152 40.60 12.97 10.61
N TYR A 153 41.53 12.61 9.73
CA TYR A 153 41.36 11.55 8.73
C TYR A 153 42.35 10.42 8.95
N LEU A 154 41.92 9.17 8.75
CA LEU A 154 42.82 8.02 8.74
C LEU A 154 43.83 8.15 7.60
N LYS A 155 45.10 7.94 7.91
CA LYS A 155 46.18 7.95 6.95
C LYS A 155 46.09 6.70 6.08
N ASN A 156 45.94 6.90 4.77
CA ASN A 156 46.04 5.81 3.81
C ASN A 156 47.53 5.47 3.60
N THR A 157 47.96 4.33 4.12
CA THR A 157 49.29 3.77 3.82
C THR A 157 49.12 2.72 2.73
N LYS A 158 49.85 2.89 1.62
CA LYS A 158 50.01 1.84 0.60
C LYS A 158 51.14 0.91 0.99
#